data_AF-A0A940Y5U6-F1
#
_entry.id   AF-A0A940Y5U6-F1
#
_cell.length_a   1.000
_cell.length_b   1.000
_cell.length_c   1.000
_cell.angle_alpha   90.00
_cell.angle_beta   90.00
_cell.angle_gamma   90.00
#
_symmetry.space_group_name_H-M   'P 1'
#
loop_
_entity.id
_entity.type
_entity.pdbx_description
1 polymer ?
#
loop_
_entity_poly.entity_id
_entity_poly.type
_entity_poly.pdbx_seq_one_letter_code
_entity_poly.pdbx_strand_id
1 'polypeptide(L)'
;MNTSILNTRRALTLLALASLAACGGGGGGDGGEPPVATDLAITDANADAVARVGLASTSVGPLAANLGTGLGATGSASQVVALVSRRAQALGLKAASRVQPQAAAVVDCAVSGSVSVNFSDSNANGLFDATGESISVSASACDDGSGFTLNGSFTMTLGSFTDARNFGFTMAFAGLQTTTAEGSVRLDGELAVQLSGGNTLDLSSPSIVLQASRSGVSYRFALASYVAHVVDRGDASVQRVTGTFSGTGLDSYRVQVTTPVDVVQRYADDYPSAGTMKFVGAAGSVLKVDALNATQARLSVDANGDGAYETVRTVLWADLDR
;
A
#
# COMPACT_ATOMS: atom_id res chain seq x y z
N MET A 1 -55.24 -12.40 -29.70
CA MET A 1 -53.92 -12.16 -29.08
C MET A 1 -53.16 -13.47 -29.17
N ASN A 2 -52.24 -13.61 -30.13
CA ASN A 2 -51.22 -14.67 -30.17
C ASN A 2 -50.33 -14.43 -31.40
N THR A 3 -49.08 -14.08 -31.16
CA THR A 3 -48.05 -13.85 -32.17
C THR A 3 -47.16 -15.10 -32.31
N SER A 4 -47.38 -15.78 -33.43
CA SER A 4 -46.37 -16.30 -34.38
C SER A 4 -45.05 -16.87 -33.87
N ILE A 5 -44.91 -18.18 -34.06
CA ILE A 5 -43.68 -18.99 -34.13
C ILE A 5 -42.89 -18.61 -35.39
N LEU A 6 -41.58 -18.39 -35.26
CA LEU A 6 -40.64 -18.29 -36.38
C LEU A 6 -39.37 -19.08 -36.09
N ASN A 7 -39.11 -20.06 -36.95
CA ASN A 7 -37.97 -20.94 -36.95
C ASN A 7 -37.21 -20.64 -38.26
N THR A 8 -35.96 -20.16 -38.20
CA THR A 8 -35.11 -20.10 -39.41
C THR A 8 -33.62 -20.20 -39.10
N ARG A 9 -32.97 -21.19 -39.71
CA ARG A 9 -31.52 -21.41 -39.77
C ARG A 9 -30.87 -20.45 -40.78
N ARG A 10 -29.71 -19.87 -40.45
CA ARG A 10 -28.58 -19.46 -41.34
C ARG A 10 -27.32 -19.39 -40.46
N ALA A 11 -26.23 -20.14 -40.66
CA ALA A 11 -25.28 -20.27 -41.78
C ALA A 11 -23.97 -19.49 -41.48
N LEU A 12 -22.89 -20.29 -41.31
CA LEU A 12 -21.48 -20.14 -41.72
C LEU A 12 -20.71 -18.79 -41.69
N THR A 13 -19.37 -18.95 -41.69
CA THR A 13 -18.26 -17.98 -41.93
C THR A 13 -17.78 -17.24 -40.65
N LEU A 14 -16.50 -17.19 -40.25
CA LEU A 14 -15.22 -17.14 -40.98
C LEU A 14 -14.07 -17.86 -40.24
N LEU A 15 -13.21 -18.47 -41.05
CA LEU A 15 -11.88 -18.97 -40.76
C LEU A 15 -10.89 -17.79 -40.76
N ALA A 16 -10.04 -17.66 -39.73
CA ALA A 16 -8.83 -16.85 -39.80
C ALA A 16 -7.74 -17.48 -38.92
N LEU A 17 -6.93 -18.34 -39.55
CA LEU A 17 -5.58 -18.66 -39.10
C LEU A 17 -4.71 -17.42 -39.32
N ALA A 18 -4.09 -16.92 -38.26
CA ALA A 18 -2.94 -16.03 -38.35
C ALA A 18 -1.88 -16.44 -37.32
N SER A 19 -0.93 -17.24 -37.81
CA SER A 19 0.51 -17.21 -37.45
C SER A 19 0.88 -16.93 -36.00
N LEU A 20 1.06 -18.00 -35.19
CA LEU A 20 2.03 -18.00 -34.12
C LEU A 20 3.43 -18.09 -34.75
N ALA A 21 4.10 -16.94 -34.89
CA ALA A 21 5.54 -16.91 -35.06
C ALA A 21 6.22 -17.11 -33.70
N ALA A 22 7.21 -18.00 -33.71
CA ALA A 22 8.21 -18.29 -32.69
C ALA A 22 8.68 -17.04 -31.91
N CYS A 23 8.80 -17.07 -30.58
CA CYS A 23 9.97 -17.60 -29.85
C CYS A 23 11.32 -17.18 -30.45
N GLY A 24 12.11 -16.41 -29.69
CA GLY A 24 13.55 -16.29 -29.90
C GLY A 24 14.06 -14.86 -30.08
N GLY A 25 14.05 -14.08 -29.00
CA GLY A 25 14.68 -12.75 -28.96
C GLY A 25 15.26 -12.48 -27.57
N GLY A 26 16.17 -13.34 -27.12
CA GLY A 26 16.96 -13.12 -25.90
C GLY A 26 17.99 -12.02 -26.14
N GLY A 27 17.58 -10.77 -25.98
CA GLY A 27 18.49 -9.64 -25.90
C GLY A 27 19.04 -9.56 -24.47
N GLY A 28 20.31 -9.95 -24.30
CA GLY A 28 21.08 -9.65 -23.09
C GLY A 28 21.23 -8.14 -22.99
N GLY A 29 20.28 -7.48 -22.35
CA GLY A 29 20.42 -6.10 -21.94
C GLY A 29 21.39 -6.07 -20.77
N ASP A 30 22.56 -5.49 -20.99
CA ASP A 30 23.39 -4.95 -19.92
C ASP A 30 22.46 -4.30 -18.91
N GLY A 31 22.43 -4.85 -17.70
CA GLY A 31 21.64 -4.34 -16.58
C GLY A 31 22.21 -3.01 -16.13
N GLY A 32 22.09 -2.00 -17.00
CA GLY A 32 22.39 -0.62 -16.68
C GLY A 32 21.65 -0.30 -15.39
N GLU A 33 22.43 0.11 -14.39
CA GLU A 33 21.90 0.47 -13.09
C GLU A 33 20.72 1.43 -13.30
N PRO A 34 19.54 1.14 -12.73
CA PRO A 34 18.37 1.97 -12.93
C PRO A 34 18.74 3.43 -12.63
N PRO A 35 18.34 4.41 -13.47
CA PRO A 35 18.69 5.79 -13.24
C PRO A 35 18.27 6.20 -11.82
N VAL A 36 19.23 6.69 -11.04
CA VAL A 36 18.97 7.20 -9.70
C VAL A 36 17.99 8.36 -9.84
N ALA A 37 16.79 8.22 -9.29
CA ALA A 37 15.77 9.26 -9.37
C ALA A 37 16.32 10.57 -8.78
N THR A 38 16.02 11.70 -9.41
CA THR A 38 16.51 13.00 -8.97
C THR A 38 15.66 13.54 -7.83
N ASP A 39 16.25 14.29 -6.90
CA ASP A 39 15.50 14.90 -5.81
C ASP A 39 14.75 16.14 -6.33
N LEU A 40 13.55 16.42 -5.80
CA LEU A 40 12.71 17.55 -6.22
C LEU A 40 13.19 18.85 -5.60
N ALA A 41 13.38 19.93 -6.36
CA ALA A 41 13.51 21.26 -5.78
C ALA A 41 12.13 21.72 -5.26
N ILE A 42 12.01 21.87 -3.94
CA ILE A 42 10.77 22.29 -3.30
C ILE A 42 10.65 23.81 -3.42
N THR A 43 9.50 24.27 -3.89
CA THR A 43 9.17 25.68 -4.08
C THR A 43 7.76 25.94 -3.59
N ASP A 44 7.36 27.21 -3.51
CA ASP A 44 5.99 27.55 -3.16
C ASP A 44 4.95 26.92 -4.11
N ALA A 45 5.28 26.87 -5.40
CA ALA A 45 4.41 26.39 -6.46
C ALA A 45 4.11 24.88 -6.39
N ASN A 46 5.01 24.08 -5.79
CA ASN A 46 4.83 22.63 -5.67
C ASN A 46 4.64 22.14 -4.22
N ALA A 47 4.62 23.05 -3.24
CA ALA A 47 4.51 22.72 -1.82
C ALA A 47 3.24 21.90 -1.50
N ASP A 48 2.10 22.22 -2.09
CA ASP A 48 0.85 21.49 -1.84
C ASP A 48 0.91 20.06 -2.41
N ALA A 49 1.56 19.87 -3.56
CA ALA A 49 1.76 18.54 -4.14
C ALA A 49 2.72 17.69 -3.29
N VAL A 50 3.81 18.28 -2.81
CA VAL A 50 4.74 17.62 -1.88
C VAL A 50 4.04 17.25 -0.59
N ALA A 51 3.25 18.16 -0.01
CA ALA A 51 2.47 17.89 1.19
C ALA A 51 1.48 16.73 0.96
N ARG A 52 0.71 16.75 -0.13
CA ARG A 52 -0.27 15.70 -0.47
C ARG A 52 0.37 14.32 -0.58
N VAL A 53 1.41 14.20 -1.40
CA VAL A 53 2.09 12.91 -1.61
C VAL A 53 2.82 12.48 -0.32
N GLY A 54 3.38 13.44 0.42
CA GLY A 54 4.01 13.21 1.72
C GLY A 54 3.04 12.72 2.80
N LEU A 55 1.83 13.27 2.87
CA LEU A 55 0.77 12.81 3.79
C LEU A 55 0.29 11.40 3.44
N ALA A 56 0.13 11.12 2.14
CA ALA A 56 -0.16 9.75 1.71
C ALA A 56 0.95 8.78 2.18
N SER A 57 2.21 9.21 2.20
CA SER A 57 3.33 8.40 2.67
C SER A 57 3.32 8.06 4.15
N THR A 58 2.82 8.96 5.00
CA THR A 58 2.74 8.72 6.45
C THR A 58 1.57 7.81 6.81
N SER A 59 0.56 7.68 5.94
CA SER A 59 -0.61 6.82 6.13
C SER A 59 -0.33 5.30 6.07
N VAL A 60 0.88 4.88 5.69
CA VAL A 60 1.32 3.48 5.74
C VAL A 60 1.39 2.95 7.19
N GLY A 61 1.61 3.84 8.16
CA GLY A 61 1.58 3.51 9.59
C GLY A 61 0.24 2.93 10.05
N PRO A 62 -0.85 3.71 9.94
CA PRO A 62 -2.21 3.26 10.24
C PRO A 62 -2.64 2.02 9.46
N LEU A 63 -2.17 1.82 8.23
CA LEU A 63 -2.46 0.60 7.46
C LEU A 63 -1.98 -0.67 8.17
N ALA A 64 -0.76 -0.66 8.70
CA ALA A 64 -0.21 -1.80 9.42
C ALA A 64 -0.80 -1.95 10.83
N ALA A 65 -1.11 -0.85 11.52
CA ALA A 65 -1.82 -0.91 12.81
C ALA A 65 -3.20 -1.58 12.66
N ASN A 66 -3.92 -1.26 11.59
CA ASN A 66 -5.22 -1.86 11.28
C ASN A 66 -5.16 -3.35 10.91
N LEU A 67 -4.01 -3.86 10.45
CA LEU A 67 -3.82 -5.30 10.23
C LEU A 67 -3.80 -6.08 11.56
N GLY A 68 -3.35 -5.45 12.65
CA GLY A 68 -3.25 -6.07 13.98
C GLY A 68 -4.51 -5.94 14.84
N THR A 69 -5.31 -4.88 14.68
CA THR A 69 -6.45 -4.58 15.57
C THR A 69 -7.81 -4.59 14.91
N GLY A 70 -7.88 -4.72 13.59
CA GLY A 70 -9.13 -4.87 12.85
C GLY A 70 -10.19 -3.83 13.22
N LEU A 71 -9.98 -2.54 12.93
CA LEU A 71 -11.03 -1.51 12.73
C LEU A 71 -10.41 -0.09 12.56
N GLY A 72 -10.78 0.59 11.47
CA GLY A 72 -10.78 2.06 11.37
C GLY A 72 -9.57 2.74 10.72
N ALA A 73 -9.57 2.90 9.39
CA ALA A 73 -8.86 3.99 8.74
C ALA A 73 -9.75 4.64 7.67
N THR A 74 -10.00 5.94 7.83
CA THR A 74 -10.72 6.81 6.91
C THR A 74 -9.71 7.55 6.04
N GLY A 75 -9.56 7.10 4.80
CA GLY A 75 -8.79 7.72 3.73
C GLY A 75 -8.97 6.91 2.45
N SER A 76 -9.08 7.55 1.29
CA SER A 76 -9.50 6.85 0.05
C SER A 76 -8.51 5.76 -0.41
N ALA A 77 -7.20 6.00 -0.28
CA ALA A 77 -6.17 4.99 -0.55
C ALA A 77 -6.07 3.93 0.57
N SER A 78 -6.25 4.34 1.84
CA SER A 78 -6.20 3.42 2.99
C SER A 78 -7.42 2.49 3.02
N GLN A 79 -8.58 2.92 2.53
CA GLN A 79 -9.79 2.12 2.41
C GLN A 79 -9.64 0.98 1.41
N VAL A 80 -9.02 1.23 0.24
CA VAL A 80 -8.78 0.18 -0.75
C VAL A 80 -7.78 -0.83 -0.21
N VAL A 81 -6.65 -0.39 0.33
CA VAL A 81 -5.66 -1.33 0.91
C VAL A 81 -6.25 -2.07 2.12
N ALA A 82 -6.99 -1.41 3.02
CA ALA A 82 -7.68 -2.07 4.13
C ALA A 82 -8.76 -3.05 3.63
N LEU A 83 -9.42 -2.78 2.51
CA LEU A 83 -10.36 -3.71 1.87
C LEU A 83 -9.63 -4.93 1.30
N VAL A 84 -8.52 -4.73 0.57
CA VAL A 84 -7.69 -5.81 0.04
C VAL A 84 -7.17 -6.67 1.18
N SER A 85 -6.62 -6.06 2.23
CA SER A 85 -6.11 -6.78 3.40
C SER A 85 -7.20 -7.56 4.13
N ARG A 86 -8.38 -6.96 4.39
CA ARG A 86 -9.50 -7.66 5.05
C ARG A 86 -10.01 -8.84 4.22
N ARG A 87 -10.08 -8.69 2.90
CA ARG A 87 -10.53 -9.77 2.00
C ARG A 87 -9.47 -10.86 1.86
N ALA A 88 -8.20 -10.49 1.73
CA ALA A 88 -7.09 -11.44 1.77
C ALA A 88 -7.05 -12.22 3.08
N GLN A 89 -7.29 -11.57 4.23
CA GLN A 89 -7.46 -12.23 5.52
C GLN A 89 -8.69 -13.15 5.54
N ALA A 90 -9.86 -12.69 5.05
CA ALA A 90 -11.08 -13.49 5.06
C ALA A 90 -10.97 -14.73 4.13
N LEU A 91 -10.35 -14.58 2.96
CA LEU A 91 -10.05 -15.67 2.04
C LEU A 91 -8.97 -16.60 2.63
N GLY A 92 -7.95 -16.01 3.28
CA GLY A 92 -6.92 -16.72 4.02
C GLY A 92 -7.50 -17.58 5.14
N LEU A 93 -8.44 -17.06 5.93
CA LEU A 93 -9.15 -17.79 6.99
C LEU A 93 -10.02 -18.91 6.43
N LYS A 94 -10.76 -18.64 5.34
CA LYS A 94 -11.55 -19.67 4.64
C LYS A 94 -10.66 -20.79 4.11
N ALA A 95 -9.51 -20.47 3.54
CA ALA A 95 -8.55 -21.45 3.06
C ALA A 95 -7.87 -22.18 4.23
N ALA A 96 -7.42 -21.47 5.26
CA ALA A 96 -6.77 -22.02 6.44
C ALA A 96 -7.67 -23.01 7.20
N SER A 97 -9.00 -22.77 7.23
CA SER A 97 -9.96 -23.73 7.79
C SER A 97 -9.95 -25.10 7.08
N ARG A 98 -9.34 -25.20 5.89
CA ARG A 98 -9.19 -26.40 5.08
C ARG A 98 -7.75 -26.89 4.96
N VAL A 99 -6.78 -26.15 5.51
CA VAL A 99 -5.35 -26.46 5.44
C VAL A 99 -5.00 -27.41 6.58
N GLN A 100 -4.55 -28.61 6.24
CA GLN A 100 -3.69 -29.39 7.14
C GLN A 100 -2.33 -28.69 7.20
N PRO A 101 -1.67 -28.60 8.37
CA PRO A 101 -0.31 -28.06 8.45
C PRO A 101 0.55 -28.78 7.42
N GLN A 102 1.18 -28.03 6.50
CA GLN A 102 2.00 -28.47 5.35
C GLN A 102 1.32 -28.73 3.98
N ALA A 103 0.01 -28.55 3.80
CA ALA A 103 -0.60 -28.68 2.46
C ALA A 103 -1.08 -27.34 1.90
N ALA A 104 -0.58 -26.97 0.71
CA ALA A 104 -1.16 -25.88 -0.06
C ALA A 104 -2.62 -26.19 -0.38
N ALA A 105 -3.53 -25.29 -0.01
CA ALA A 105 -4.95 -25.39 -0.35
C ALA A 105 -5.24 -24.45 -1.52
N VAL A 106 -5.67 -25.03 -2.64
CA VAL A 106 -6.22 -24.27 -3.76
C VAL A 106 -7.74 -24.24 -3.63
N VAL A 107 -8.32 -23.04 -3.68
CA VAL A 107 -9.75 -22.81 -3.61
C VAL A 107 -10.16 -22.05 -4.86
N ASP A 108 -11.07 -22.65 -5.63
CA ASP A 108 -11.71 -21.97 -6.76
C ASP A 108 -12.57 -20.83 -6.24
N CYS A 109 -12.51 -19.68 -6.91
CA CYS A 109 -13.34 -18.55 -6.56
C CYS A 109 -14.75 -18.73 -7.14
N ALA A 110 -15.74 -18.06 -6.54
CA ALA A 110 -17.15 -18.34 -6.81
C ALA A 110 -17.58 -18.07 -8.25
N VAL A 111 -16.91 -17.13 -8.94
CA VAL A 111 -17.20 -16.76 -10.33
C VAL A 111 -16.11 -17.26 -11.27
N SER A 112 -14.85 -16.92 -11.00
CA SER A 112 -13.72 -17.35 -11.85
C SER A 112 -12.39 -17.31 -11.12
N GLY A 113 -11.40 -18.06 -11.62
CA GLY A 113 -10.04 -18.05 -11.07
C GLY A 113 -9.92 -18.80 -9.75
N SER A 114 -8.79 -18.63 -9.07
CA SER A 114 -8.50 -19.36 -7.84
C SER A 114 -7.58 -18.58 -6.90
N VAL A 115 -7.59 -19.00 -5.63
CA VAL A 115 -6.64 -18.60 -4.60
C VAL A 115 -5.93 -19.84 -4.07
N SER A 116 -4.62 -19.79 -4.00
CA SER A 116 -3.79 -20.77 -3.30
C SER A 116 -3.29 -20.16 -2.01
N VAL A 117 -3.47 -20.88 -0.90
CA VAL A 117 -2.89 -20.54 0.40
C VAL A 117 -1.96 -21.65 0.81
N ASN A 118 -0.73 -21.28 1.15
CA ASN A 118 0.27 -22.20 1.64
C ASN A 118 0.77 -21.76 3.01
N PHE A 119 0.76 -22.70 3.95
CA PHE A 119 1.17 -22.51 5.33
C PHE A 119 2.41 -23.36 5.62
N SER A 120 3.52 -22.69 5.88
CA SER A 120 4.78 -23.30 6.30
C SER A 120 4.84 -23.28 7.82
N ASP A 121 4.43 -24.38 8.42
CA ASP A 121 4.56 -24.68 9.85
C ASP A 121 5.89 -25.39 10.07
N SER A 122 6.83 -24.68 10.69
CA SER A 122 8.22 -25.14 10.83
C SER A 122 8.41 -26.12 11.99
N ASN A 123 7.52 -26.07 12.98
CA ASN A 123 7.60 -26.87 14.19
C ASN A 123 6.51 -27.97 14.25
N ALA A 124 5.62 -28.01 13.26
CA ALA A 124 4.52 -28.97 13.08
C ALA A 124 3.50 -28.99 14.23
N ASN A 125 3.28 -27.87 14.92
CA ASN A 125 2.31 -27.75 16.01
C ASN A 125 0.92 -27.26 15.57
N GLY A 126 0.77 -26.87 14.29
CA GLY A 126 -0.47 -26.33 13.72
C GLY A 126 -0.77 -24.88 14.10
N LEU A 127 0.18 -24.16 14.71
CA LEU A 127 0.08 -22.77 15.15
C LEU A 127 1.08 -21.91 14.36
N PHE A 128 0.83 -20.60 14.33
CA PHE A 128 1.73 -19.62 13.72
C PHE A 128 2.48 -18.88 14.84
N ASP A 129 3.45 -19.56 15.44
CA ASP A 129 4.12 -19.15 16.68
C ASP A 129 5.64 -19.37 16.72
N ALA A 130 6.23 -19.89 15.63
CA ALA A 130 7.69 -20.03 15.52
C ALA A 130 8.31 -19.17 14.41
N THR A 131 9.45 -18.56 14.74
CA THR A 131 10.25 -17.79 13.77
C THR A 131 10.58 -18.63 12.54
N GLY A 132 10.38 -18.04 11.36
CA GLY A 132 10.59 -18.68 10.06
C GLY A 132 9.33 -19.29 9.46
N GLU A 133 8.24 -19.39 10.23
CA GLU A 133 6.94 -19.79 9.69
C GLU A 133 6.43 -18.76 8.71
N SER A 134 5.65 -19.22 7.72
CA SER A 134 5.08 -18.31 6.73
C SER A 134 3.69 -18.70 6.25
N ILE A 135 2.91 -17.68 5.91
CA ILE A 135 1.65 -17.80 5.19
C ILE A 135 1.85 -17.10 3.85
N SER A 136 1.67 -17.83 2.76
CA SER A 136 1.68 -17.27 1.41
C SER A 136 0.32 -17.42 0.76
N VAL A 137 -0.13 -16.36 0.11
CA VAL A 137 -1.39 -16.31 -0.63
C VAL A 137 -1.07 -15.89 -2.05
N SER A 138 -1.50 -16.67 -3.03
CA SER A 138 -1.44 -16.31 -4.44
C SER A 138 -2.82 -16.39 -5.05
N ALA A 139 -3.18 -15.38 -5.82
CA ALA A 139 -4.45 -15.29 -6.53
C ALA A 139 -4.19 -15.25 -8.04
N SER A 140 -5.00 -16.01 -8.78
CA SER A 140 -5.00 -16.03 -10.23
C SER A 140 -6.40 -15.69 -10.73
N ALA A 141 -6.58 -14.43 -11.11
CA ALA A 141 -7.83 -13.84 -11.60
C ALA A 141 -9.05 -14.22 -10.74
N CYS A 142 -8.88 -14.23 -9.41
CA CYS A 142 -9.91 -14.66 -8.48
C CYS A 142 -11.04 -13.62 -8.42
N ASP A 143 -12.23 -14.00 -8.88
CA ASP A 143 -13.48 -13.27 -8.72
C ASP A 143 -14.43 -14.12 -7.87
N ASP A 144 -14.78 -13.60 -6.70
CA ASP A 144 -15.71 -14.22 -5.76
C ASP A 144 -17.15 -13.68 -5.86
N GLY A 145 -17.43 -12.88 -6.90
CA GLY A 145 -18.72 -12.24 -7.13
C GLY A 145 -18.94 -10.95 -6.33
N SER A 146 -17.90 -10.41 -5.69
CA SER A 146 -18.02 -9.18 -4.90
C SER A 146 -17.68 -7.89 -5.66
N GLY A 147 -17.55 -7.97 -6.98
CA GLY A 147 -17.34 -6.80 -7.86
C GLY A 147 -15.87 -6.41 -8.03
N PHE A 148 -14.93 -7.29 -7.68
CA PHE A 148 -13.52 -7.11 -7.94
C PHE A 148 -12.82 -8.43 -8.25
N THR A 149 -11.66 -8.34 -8.92
CA THR A 149 -10.78 -9.46 -9.22
C THR A 149 -9.45 -9.29 -8.50
N LEU A 150 -8.98 -10.34 -7.82
CA LEU A 150 -7.70 -10.39 -7.13
C LEU A 150 -6.65 -11.17 -7.96
N ASN A 151 -5.45 -10.62 -8.06
CA ASN A 151 -4.29 -11.19 -8.74
C ASN A 151 -3.01 -11.00 -7.93
N GLY A 152 -1.97 -11.78 -8.26
CA GLY A 152 -0.65 -11.66 -7.66
C GLY A 152 -0.53 -12.41 -6.35
N SER A 153 0.51 -12.11 -5.56
CA SER A 153 0.73 -12.81 -4.29
C SER A 153 1.28 -11.91 -3.20
N PHE A 154 1.10 -12.36 -1.96
CA PHE A 154 1.88 -11.89 -0.83
C PHE A 154 2.31 -13.06 0.05
N THR A 155 3.43 -12.88 0.74
CA THR A 155 3.93 -13.82 1.74
C THR A 155 4.17 -13.06 3.02
N MET A 156 3.63 -13.56 4.12
CA MET A 156 3.92 -13.11 5.48
C MET A 156 4.84 -14.15 6.14
N THR A 157 5.98 -13.71 6.66
CA THR A 157 6.95 -14.56 7.36
C THR A 157 7.13 -14.06 8.78
N LEU A 158 6.94 -14.93 9.77
CA LEU A 158 7.11 -14.61 11.19
C LEU A 158 8.61 -14.46 11.48
N GLY A 159 9.03 -13.26 11.87
CA GLY A 159 10.41 -12.95 12.26
C GLY A 159 10.65 -13.14 13.75
N SER A 160 9.68 -12.77 14.58
CA SER A 160 9.73 -12.93 16.03
C SER A 160 8.34 -13.22 16.59
N PHE A 161 8.26 -14.04 17.63
CA PHE A 161 7.03 -14.27 18.36
C PHE A 161 7.35 -14.60 19.82
N THR A 162 6.72 -13.88 20.73
CA THR A 162 6.73 -14.19 22.17
C THR A 162 5.31 -14.40 22.66
N ASP A 163 4.41 -13.49 22.29
CA ASP A 163 2.97 -13.58 22.53
C ASP A 163 2.21 -12.66 21.56
N ALA A 164 0.88 -12.60 21.68
CA ALA A 164 0.02 -11.76 20.84
C ALA A 164 0.26 -10.25 20.98
N ARG A 165 1.06 -9.79 21.94
CA ARG A 165 1.43 -8.38 22.16
C ARG A 165 2.86 -8.08 21.71
N ASN A 166 3.66 -9.12 21.44
CA ASN A 166 5.07 -9.03 21.13
C ASN A 166 5.41 -10.02 20.01
N PHE A 167 5.29 -9.55 18.76
CA PHE A 167 5.57 -10.35 17.58
C PHE A 167 6.00 -9.45 16.41
N GLY A 168 6.74 -10.00 15.48
CA GLY A 168 7.19 -9.30 14.29
C GLY A 168 7.17 -10.20 13.08
N PHE A 169 6.81 -9.63 11.94
CA PHE A 169 6.70 -10.35 10.67
C PHE A 169 7.09 -9.46 9.50
N THR A 170 7.52 -10.09 8.41
CA THR A 170 7.79 -9.42 7.14
C THR A 170 6.72 -9.83 6.13
N MET A 171 6.17 -8.87 5.41
CA MET A 171 5.30 -9.09 4.26
C MET A 171 6.04 -8.76 2.98
N ALA A 172 6.06 -9.69 2.03
CA ALA A 172 6.56 -9.47 0.68
C ALA A 172 5.38 -9.52 -0.31
N PHE A 173 5.23 -8.49 -1.13
CA PHE A 173 4.20 -8.36 -2.15
C PHE A 173 4.81 -8.54 -3.54
N ALA A 174 4.25 -9.45 -4.32
CA ALA A 174 4.65 -9.69 -5.71
C ALA A 174 3.44 -9.47 -6.63
N GLY A 175 3.26 -8.21 -7.03
CA GLY A 175 2.18 -7.79 -7.91
C GLY A 175 0.79 -8.03 -7.36
N LEU A 176 0.60 -7.97 -6.04
CA LEU A 176 -0.72 -8.12 -5.43
C LEU A 176 -1.63 -7.01 -5.95
N GLN A 177 -2.64 -7.38 -6.72
CA GLN A 177 -3.48 -6.43 -7.45
C GLN A 177 -4.96 -6.73 -7.24
N THR A 178 -5.73 -5.70 -6.96
CA THR A 178 -7.19 -5.73 -6.98
C THR A 178 -7.69 -4.86 -8.12
N THR A 179 -8.66 -5.36 -8.89
CA THR A 179 -9.28 -4.64 -10.01
C THR A 179 -10.79 -4.59 -9.79
N THR A 180 -11.40 -3.42 -9.87
CA THR A 180 -12.84 -3.18 -9.81
C THR A 180 -13.32 -2.61 -11.15
N ALA A 181 -14.62 -2.36 -11.27
CA ALA A 181 -15.16 -1.61 -12.41
C ALA A 181 -14.66 -0.14 -12.46
N GLU A 182 -14.24 0.44 -11.33
CA GLU A 182 -13.80 1.83 -11.25
C GLU A 182 -12.30 2.00 -11.51
N GLY A 183 -11.51 0.93 -11.37
CA GLY A 183 -10.05 1.04 -11.43
C GLY A 183 -9.30 -0.18 -10.88
N SER A 184 -8.01 0.00 -10.63
CA SER A 184 -7.15 -1.06 -10.07
C SER A 184 -6.18 -0.51 -9.04
N VAL A 185 -5.75 -1.32 -8.09
CA VAL A 185 -4.61 -1.03 -7.20
C VAL A 185 -3.69 -2.24 -7.19
N ARG A 186 -2.40 -2.01 -7.38
CA ARG A 186 -1.32 -3.00 -7.36
C ARG A 186 -0.26 -2.59 -6.34
N LEU A 187 0.24 -3.56 -5.59
CA LEU A 187 1.25 -3.41 -4.57
C LEU A 187 2.43 -4.35 -4.86
N ASP A 188 3.64 -3.81 -4.82
CA ASP A 188 4.90 -4.53 -4.94
C ASP A 188 5.87 -4.07 -3.84
N GLY A 189 6.68 -4.95 -3.27
CA GLY A 189 7.73 -4.59 -2.33
C GLY A 189 7.66 -5.34 -1.00
N GLU A 190 8.27 -4.78 0.04
CA GLU A 190 8.40 -5.43 1.34
C GLU A 190 8.04 -4.49 2.48
N LEU A 191 7.35 -5.01 3.51
CA LEU A 191 7.03 -4.31 4.74
C LEU A 191 7.31 -5.22 5.93
N ALA A 192 8.25 -4.85 6.79
CA ALA A 192 8.46 -5.44 8.09
C ALA A 192 7.65 -4.69 9.15
N VAL A 193 7.07 -5.46 10.06
CA VAL A 193 6.21 -4.99 11.15
C VAL A 193 6.69 -5.63 12.45
N GLN A 194 6.84 -4.86 13.51
CA GLN A 194 7.12 -5.35 14.85
C GLN A 194 6.15 -4.70 15.84
N LEU A 195 5.28 -5.51 16.44
CA LEU A 195 4.46 -5.12 17.58
C LEU A 195 5.23 -5.41 18.87
N SER A 196 5.22 -4.44 19.78
CA SER A 196 5.82 -4.54 21.12
C SER A 196 4.87 -3.97 22.18
N GLY A 197 4.72 -4.67 23.29
CA GLY A 197 3.87 -4.24 24.42
C GLY A 197 2.37 -4.16 24.11
N GLY A 198 1.94 -4.57 22.92
CA GLY A 198 0.54 -4.54 22.46
C GLY A 198 0.05 -3.16 22.01
N ASN A 199 0.90 -2.14 22.01
CA ASN A 199 0.53 -0.77 21.62
C ASN A 199 1.62 -0.01 20.85
N THR A 200 2.81 -0.59 20.70
CA THR A 200 3.91 0.02 19.95
C THR A 200 4.16 -0.77 18.67
N LEU A 201 4.15 -0.10 17.53
CA LEU A 201 4.32 -0.68 16.21
C LEU A 201 5.52 -0.02 15.52
N ASP A 202 6.56 -0.80 15.26
CA ASP A 202 7.65 -0.41 14.39
C ASP A 202 7.43 -0.97 13.00
N LEU A 203 7.63 -0.13 11.99
CA LEU A 203 7.43 -0.45 10.59
C LEU A 203 8.70 -0.10 9.84
N SER A 204 9.12 -0.98 8.94
CA SER A 204 10.19 -0.66 8.01
C SER A 204 9.94 -1.26 6.64
N SER A 205 10.34 -0.54 5.60
CA SER A 205 10.21 -1.00 4.22
C SER A 205 11.44 -0.52 3.44
N PRO A 206 12.28 -1.43 2.91
CA PRO A 206 13.37 -1.03 2.03
C PRO A 206 12.81 -0.39 0.75
N SER A 207 11.75 -0.97 0.19
CA SER A 207 10.96 -0.35 -0.87
C SER A 207 9.55 -0.94 -0.93
N ILE A 208 8.56 -0.06 -1.15
CA ILE A 208 7.20 -0.46 -1.51
C ILE A 208 6.68 0.46 -2.60
N VAL A 209 6.03 -0.11 -3.60
CA VAL A 209 5.47 0.61 -4.75
C VAL A 209 3.99 0.29 -4.83
N LEU A 210 3.18 1.33 -4.78
CA LEU A 210 1.76 1.30 -5.05
C LEU A 210 1.50 1.89 -6.42
N GLN A 211 0.75 1.16 -7.24
CA GLN A 211 0.26 1.63 -8.52
C GLN A 211 -1.25 1.57 -8.49
N ALA A 212 -1.92 2.67 -8.75
CA ALA A 212 -3.37 2.72 -8.85
C ALA A 212 -3.79 3.23 -10.22
N SER A 213 -4.96 2.82 -10.67
CA SER A 213 -5.65 3.43 -11.80
C SER A 213 -7.09 3.69 -11.38
N ARG A 214 -7.64 4.83 -11.77
CA ARG A 214 -9.06 5.15 -11.59
C ARG A 214 -9.53 6.02 -12.74
N SER A 215 -10.64 5.63 -13.37
CA SER A 215 -11.21 6.39 -14.51
C SER A 215 -10.18 6.69 -15.62
N GLY A 216 -9.25 5.76 -15.88
CA GLY A 216 -8.19 5.91 -16.88
C GLY A 216 -6.97 6.74 -16.46
N VAL A 217 -6.98 7.35 -15.26
CA VAL A 217 -5.81 8.06 -14.71
C VAL A 217 -4.96 7.09 -13.89
N SER A 218 -3.66 7.05 -14.17
CA SER A 218 -2.69 6.22 -13.44
C SER A 218 -1.95 7.02 -12.38
N TYR A 219 -1.89 6.45 -11.19
CA TYR A 219 -1.17 6.95 -10.04
C TYR A 219 -0.06 5.97 -9.69
N ARG A 220 1.13 6.46 -9.41
CA ARG A 220 2.25 5.70 -8.87
C ARG A 220 2.70 6.37 -7.60
N PHE A 221 3.00 5.57 -6.60
CA PHE A 221 3.56 6.03 -5.34
C PHE A 221 4.63 5.02 -4.94
N ALA A 222 5.82 5.50 -4.58
CA ALA A 222 6.91 4.63 -4.16
C ALA A 222 7.53 5.18 -2.88
N LEU A 223 7.74 4.30 -1.93
CA LEU A 223 8.51 4.53 -0.70
C LEU A 223 9.82 3.77 -0.79
N ALA A 224 10.85 4.37 -0.21
CA ALA A 224 12.17 3.77 -0.05
C ALA A 224 12.75 4.14 1.31
N SER A 225 13.48 3.21 1.92
CA SER A 225 14.10 3.38 3.24
C SER A 225 13.12 3.91 4.29
N TYR A 226 11.86 3.45 4.21
CA TYR A 226 10.79 3.91 5.08
C TYR A 226 10.94 3.26 6.44
N VAL A 227 10.85 4.06 7.49
CA VAL A 227 10.76 3.60 8.88
C VAL A 227 9.70 4.43 9.57
N ALA A 228 8.79 3.78 10.29
CA ALA A 228 7.84 4.45 11.15
C ALA A 228 7.76 3.78 12.52
N HIS A 229 7.62 4.62 13.54
CA HIS A 229 7.38 4.21 14.92
C HIS A 229 6.03 4.78 15.34
N VAL A 230 5.08 3.91 15.68
CA VAL A 230 3.71 4.28 16.04
C VAL A 230 3.42 3.79 17.45
N VAL A 231 2.92 4.67 18.31
CA VAL A 231 2.46 4.32 19.67
C VAL A 231 0.99 4.64 19.80
N ASP A 232 0.18 3.62 20.06
CA ASP A 232 -1.22 3.76 20.47
C ASP A 232 -1.30 4.16 21.96
N ARG A 233 -2.05 5.23 22.23
CA ARG A 233 -2.32 5.78 23.56
C ARG A 233 -3.78 5.63 24.00
N GLY A 234 -4.60 4.88 23.25
CA GLY A 234 -6.00 4.58 23.53
C GLY A 234 -6.99 5.53 22.87
N ASP A 235 -6.73 6.84 22.89
CA ASP A 235 -7.56 7.87 22.23
C ASP A 235 -6.87 8.52 21.01
N ALA A 236 -5.57 8.23 20.84
CA ALA A 236 -4.74 8.77 19.78
C ALA A 236 -3.58 7.84 19.44
N SER A 237 -3.10 7.95 18.21
CA SER A 237 -1.81 7.42 17.77
C SER A 237 -0.77 8.52 17.70
N VAL A 238 0.45 8.21 18.17
CA VAL A 238 1.63 9.09 18.05
C VAL A 238 2.61 8.43 17.11
N GLN A 239 3.00 9.15 16.06
CA GLN A 239 3.80 8.59 14.97
C GLN A 239 5.07 9.41 14.72
N ARG A 240 6.18 8.69 14.52
CA ARG A 240 7.40 9.22 13.93
C ARG A 240 7.68 8.50 12.61
N VAL A 241 8.06 9.24 11.57
CA VAL A 241 8.38 8.70 10.24
C VAL A 241 9.72 9.24 9.76
N THR A 242 10.47 8.39 9.08
CA THR A 242 11.56 8.78 8.18
C THR A 242 11.47 7.95 6.89
N GLY A 243 11.89 8.51 5.77
CA GLY A 243 11.96 7.77 4.52
C GLY A 243 12.08 8.67 3.31
N THR A 244 12.07 8.07 2.13
CA THR A 244 12.01 8.78 0.86
C THR A 244 10.76 8.35 0.11
N PHE A 245 10.06 9.29 -0.50
CA PHE A 245 8.91 9.00 -1.34
C PHE A 245 9.02 9.67 -2.71
N SER A 246 8.28 9.12 -3.67
CA SER A 246 8.05 9.68 -4.99
C SER A 246 6.64 9.31 -5.43
N GLY A 247 6.08 10.05 -6.38
CA GLY A 247 4.80 9.66 -6.93
C GLY A 247 4.25 10.57 -8.02
N THR A 248 3.07 10.22 -8.50
CA THR A 248 2.28 11.03 -9.43
C THR A 248 1.97 12.37 -8.77
N GLY A 249 2.29 13.47 -9.45
CA GLY A 249 2.25 14.83 -8.91
C GLY A 249 3.62 15.41 -8.57
N LEU A 250 4.66 14.57 -8.52
CA LEU A 250 6.06 14.99 -8.34
C LEU A 250 6.93 14.61 -9.54
N ASP A 251 6.35 14.30 -10.71
CA ASP A 251 7.08 13.96 -11.94
C ASP A 251 8.20 12.91 -11.77
N SER A 252 8.00 11.95 -10.86
CA SER A 252 8.99 10.92 -10.47
C SER A 252 10.24 11.42 -9.73
N TYR A 253 10.26 12.68 -9.29
CA TYR A 253 11.25 13.18 -8.35
C TYR A 253 11.04 12.58 -6.95
N ARG A 254 12.13 12.56 -6.17
CA ARG A 254 12.15 12.09 -4.79
C ARG A 254 12.11 13.24 -3.80
N VAL A 255 11.47 12.98 -2.66
CA VAL A 255 11.47 13.86 -1.49
C VAL A 255 11.70 13.00 -0.25
N GLN A 256 12.57 13.45 0.64
CA GLN A 256 12.76 12.82 1.95
C GLN A 256 11.73 13.36 2.93
N VAL A 257 11.17 12.50 3.79
CA VAL A 257 10.29 12.87 4.89
C VAL A 257 10.94 12.53 6.21
N THR A 258 10.79 13.42 7.19
CA THR A 258 11.07 13.17 8.60
C THR A 258 10.00 13.82 9.46
N THR A 259 9.75 13.32 10.67
CA THR A 259 8.87 13.97 11.66
C THR A 259 9.70 14.43 12.85
N PRO A 260 10.25 15.66 12.85
CA PRO A 260 11.06 16.15 13.97
C PRO A 260 10.27 16.31 15.28
N VAL A 261 8.95 16.48 15.18
CA VAL A 261 8.02 16.45 16.32
C VAL A 261 6.98 15.41 16.01
N ASP A 262 6.74 14.48 16.95
CA ASP A 262 5.83 13.37 16.74
C ASP A 262 4.44 13.86 16.30
N VAL A 263 3.91 13.21 15.27
CA VAL A 263 2.60 13.51 14.70
C VAL A 263 1.55 12.80 15.56
N VAL A 264 0.59 13.56 16.08
CA VAL A 264 -0.48 13.05 16.94
C VAL A 264 -1.80 13.10 16.19
N GLN A 265 -2.40 11.94 15.96
CA GLN A 265 -3.73 11.81 15.37
C GLN A 265 -4.67 11.15 16.36
N ARG A 266 -5.77 11.83 16.71
CA ARG A 266 -6.82 11.27 17.55
C ARG A 266 -7.75 10.42 16.71
N TYR A 267 -8.36 9.39 17.30
CA TYR A 267 -9.26 8.49 16.55
C TYR A 267 -10.57 9.15 16.12
N ALA A 268 -10.96 10.25 16.76
CA ALA A 268 -12.11 11.04 16.37
C ALA A 268 -11.80 12.07 15.27
N ASP A 269 -10.52 12.26 14.92
CA ASP A 269 -10.05 13.27 13.99
C ASP A 269 -9.62 12.63 12.66
N ASP A 270 -10.07 13.19 11.54
CA ASP A 270 -9.66 12.72 10.21
C ASP A 270 -8.20 13.04 9.88
N TYR A 271 -7.63 14.05 10.55
CA TYR A 271 -6.27 14.56 10.29
C TYR A 271 -5.47 14.76 11.58
N PRO A 272 -4.13 14.88 11.49
CA PRO A 272 -3.30 15.15 12.65
C PRO A 272 -3.70 16.41 13.43
N SER A 273 -3.78 16.24 14.75
CA SER A 273 -4.10 17.31 15.70
C SER A 273 -2.87 18.10 16.15
N ALA A 274 -1.67 17.50 16.10
CA ALA A 274 -0.40 18.12 16.47
C ALA A 274 0.79 17.42 15.81
N GLY A 275 1.96 18.06 15.88
CA GLY A 275 3.22 17.54 15.38
C GLY A 275 3.75 18.29 14.16
N THR A 276 4.91 17.86 13.68
CA THR A 276 5.59 18.50 12.54
C THR A 276 6.13 17.44 11.61
N MET A 277 5.83 17.58 10.33
CA MET A 277 6.50 16.88 9.23
C MET A 277 7.47 17.82 8.53
N LYS A 278 8.64 17.31 8.17
CA LYS A 278 9.67 18.01 7.41
C LYS A 278 10.00 17.21 6.16
N PHE A 279 9.85 17.86 5.02
CA PHE A 279 10.14 17.36 3.70
C PHE A 279 11.41 18.02 3.18
N VAL A 280 12.36 17.24 2.68
CA VAL A 280 13.64 17.73 2.17
C VAL A 280 13.79 17.31 0.71
N GLY A 281 14.07 18.30 -0.14
CA GLY A 281 14.26 18.14 -1.58
C GLY A 281 15.70 18.42 -2.02
N ALA A 282 15.86 18.69 -3.32
CA ALA A 282 17.13 19.07 -3.92
C ALA A 282 17.65 20.40 -3.35
N ALA A 283 18.98 20.56 -3.39
CA ALA A 283 19.70 21.73 -2.90
C ALA A 283 19.39 22.13 -1.44
N GLY A 284 18.85 21.21 -0.63
CA GLY A 284 18.47 21.49 0.75
C GLY A 284 17.15 22.24 0.90
N SER A 285 16.37 22.39 -0.18
CA SER A 285 15.01 22.96 -0.11
C SER A 285 14.13 22.18 0.87
N VAL A 286 13.32 22.88 1.66
CA VAL A 286 12.51 22.30 2.73
C VAL A 286 11.06 22.76 2.62
N LEU A 287 10.14 21.81 2.80
CA LEU A 287 8.78 22.11 3.22
C LEU A 287 8.58 21.57 4.64
N LYS A 288 8.18 22.45 5.55
CA LYS A 288 7.73 22.09 6.89
C LYS A 288 6.21 22.19 6.97
N VAL A 289 5.58 21.16 7.53
CA VAL A 289 4.14 21.09 7.77
C VAL A 289 3.90 20.94 9.25
N ASP A 290 3.43 22.00 9.90
CA ASP A 290 3.05 21.98 11.31
C ASP A 290 1.55 21.73 11.42
N ALA A 291 1.14 20.67 12.12
CA ALA A 291 -0.26 20.45 12.45
C ALA A 291 -0.67 21.44 13.54
N LEU A 292 -1.60 22.35 13.21
CA LEU A 292 -2.11 23.33 14.18
C LEU A 292 -3.28 22.76 14.98
N ASN A 293 -4.14 21.99 14.31
CA ASN A 293 -5.25 21.22 14.85
C ASN A 293 -5.75 20.23 13.77
N ALA A 294 -6.80 19.47 14.08
CA ALA A 294 -7.40 18.48 13.18
C ALA A 294 -8.03 19.04 11.88
N THR A 295 -8.09 20.36 11.71
CA THR A 295 -8.66 21.00 10.50
C THR A 295 -7.64 21.82 9.71
N GLN A 296 -6.56 22.27 10.35
CA GLN A 296 -5.61 23.23 9.77
C GLN A 296 -4.16 22.78 9.95
N ALA A 297 -3.37 23.02 8.91
CA ALA A 297 -1.93 22.89 8.90
C ALA A 297 -1.29 24.22 8.55
N ARG A 298 -0.05 24.44 8.98
CA ARG A 298 0.81 25.52 8.50
C ARG A 298 1.91 24.95 7.62
N LEU A 299 1.97 25.41 6.38
CA LEU A 299 3.06 25.13 5.45
C LEU A 299 4.10 26.23 5.58
N SER A 300 5.38 25.86 5.68
CA SER A 300 6.51 26.78 5.65
C SER A 300 7.54 26.26 4.65
N VAL A 301 7.83 27.04 3.62
CA VAL A 301 8.74 26.69 2.53
C VAL A 301 10.03 27.49 2.67
N ASP A 302 11.15 26.77 2.64
CA ASP A 302 12.52 27.28 2.51
C ASP A 302 13.02 26.75 1.16
N ALA A 303 12.84 27.55 0.10
CA ALA A 303 13.05 27.09 -1.26
C ALA A 303 14.54 27.06 -1.64
N ASN A 304 15.36 27.89 -1.00
CA ASN A 304 16.77 28.04 -1.31
C ASN A 304 17.71 27.22 -0.39
N GLY A 305 17.16 26.61 0.68
CA GLY A 305 17.89 25.78 1.62
C GLY A 305 18.78 26.56 2.60
N ASP A 306 18.52 27.86 2.81
CA ASP A 306 19.32 28.72 3.70
C ASP A 306 18.88 28.68 5.18
N GLY A 307 17.80 27.96 5.48
CA GLY A 307 17.23 27.81 6.80
C GLY A 307 16.18 28.86 7.17
N ALA A 308 15.91 29.85 6.32
CA ALA A 308 14.83 30.82 6.46
C ALA A 308 13.65 30.46 5.57
N TYR A 309 12.43 30.49 6.15
CA TYR A 309 11.22 30.22 5.37
C TYR A 309 10.78 31.50 4.63
N GLU A 310 10.80 31.49 3.30
CA GLU A 310 10.34 32.62 2.50
C GLU A 310 8.82 32.65 2.34
N THR A 311 8.17 31.47 2.44
CA THR A 311 6.70 31.37 2.40
C THR A 311 6.16 30.67 3.64
N VAL A 312 5.17 31.27 4.28
CA VAL A 312 4.44 30.68 5.40
C VAL A 312 2.95 30.92 5.21
N ARG A 313 2.16 29.84 5.12
CA ARG A 313 0.69 29.93 5.01
C ARG A 313 -0.03 28.88 5.85
N THR A 314 -1.24 29.20 6.28
CA THR A 314 -2.16 28.24 6.87
C THR A 314 -3.12 27.72 5.81
N VAL A 315 -3.30 26.41 5.77
CA VAL A 315 -4.19 25.70 4.83
C VAL A 315 -5.11 24.76 5.59
N LEU A 316 -6.22 24.35 4.98
CA LEU A 316 -7.03 23.27 5.51
C LEU A 316 -6.40 21.93 5.13
N TRP A 317 -6.46 20.96 6.04
CA TRP A 317 -6.01 19.60 5.72
C TRP A 317 -6.75 18.99 4.52
N ALA A 318 -8.05 19.27 4.43
CA ALA A 318 -8.90 18.79 3.34
C ALA A 318 -8.47 19.31 1.95
N ASP A 319 -7.74 20.42 1.88
CA ASP A 319 -7.20 20.93 0.61
C ASP A 319 -5.94 20.15 0.18
N LEU A 320 -5.24 19.51 1.13
CA LEU A 320 -4.07 18.67 0.91
C LEU A 320 -4.41 17.20 0.63
N ASP A 321 -5.65 16.75 0.88
CA ASP A 321 -6.09 15.38 0.61
C ASP A 321 -6.67 15.17 -0.80
N ARG A 322 -7.15 16.22 -1.46
CA ARG A 322 -7.90 16.16 -2.73
C ARG A 322 -7.13 15.84 -4.01
#